data_AF-A0A949GBI2-F1
#
_entry.id   AF-A0A949GBI2-F1
#
_cell.length_a   1.000
_cell.length_b   1.000
_cell.length_c   1.000
_cell.angle_alpha   90.00
_cell.angle_beta   90.00
_cell.angle_gamma   90.00
#
_symmetry.space_group_name_H-M   'P 1'
#
loop_
_entity.id
_entity.type
_entity.pdbx_description
1 polymer ?
#
loop_
_entity_poly.entity_id
_entity_poly.type
_entity_poly.pdbx_seq_one_letter_code
_entity_poly.pdbx_strand_id
1 'polypeptide(L)'
;MNIDTQFLITFFSAVVAGLSFIAVVLPFVKKLERKERYQETIARQRKDMIAAQRVAAEKKAQQQKNQDAKESIQSAFKVRQLVGDMADDLRARMQQAGKRSPNAVLFFLIARFVLPVVFILLAMFFISKSQKEIADGVKLLIIMGLGWFGFSLPGIM
;
A
#
# COMPACT_ATOMS: atom_id res chain seq x y z
N MET A 1 -44.47 -70.86 14.50
CA MET A 1 -44.52 -69.66 13.64
C MET A 1 -43.22 -69.59 12.89
N ASN A 2 -43.19 -70.05 11.64
CA ASN A 2 -42.02 -69.86 10.78
C ASN A 2 -42.01 -68.39 10.36
N ILE A 3 -40.96 -67.67 10.74
CA ILE A 3 -40.75 -66.31 10.24
C ILE A 3 -40.48 -66.47 8.74
N ASP A 4 -41.44 -66.04 7.93
CA ASP A 4 -41.33 -66.08 6.48
C ASP A 4 -40.11 -65.27 6.06
N THR A 5 -39.16 -65.93 5.41
CA THR A 5 -37.89 -65.31 4.97
C THR A 5 -38.15 -64.08 4.10
N GLN A 6 -39.27 -64.09 3.37
CA GLN A 6 -39.74 -62.98 2.55
C GLN A 6 -40.13 -61.73 3.36
N PHE A 7 -40.73 -61.89 4.56
CA PHE A 7 -41.04 -60.76 5.44
C PHE A 7 -39.77 -60.11 5.99
N LEU A 8 -38.79 -60.91 6.40
CA LEU A 8 -37.52 -60.43 6.92
C LEU A 8 -36.72 -59.66 5.85
N ILE A 9 -36.67 -60.17 4.62
CA ILE A 9 -35.99 -59.51 3.49
C ILE A 9 -36.67 -58.19 3.13
N THR A 10 -38.00 -58.16 3.07
CA THR A 10 -38.76 -56.95 2.73
C THR A 10 -38.58 -55.86 3.79
N PHE A 11 -38.61 -56.24 5.07
CA PHE A 11 -38.38 -55.29 6.17
C PHE A 11 -36.96 -54.71 6.15
N PHE A 12 -35.94 -55.56 5.98
CA PHE A 12 -34.55 -55.09 5.87
C PHE A 12 -34.34 -54.22 4.62
N SER A 13 -34.95 -54.58 3.48
CA SER A 13 -34.90 -53.78 2.26
C SER A 13 -35.50 -52.39 2.45
N ALA A 14 -36.67 -52.30 3.12
CA ALA A 14 -37.32 -51.03 3.42
C ALA A 14 -36.46 -50.14 4.34
N VAL A 15 -35.83 -50.73 5.38
CA VAL A 15 -34.94 -50.01 6.30
C VAL A 15 -33.69 -49.51 5.57
N VAL A 16 -33.06 -50.35 4.75
CA VAL A 16 -31.86 -50.01 3.97
C VAL A 16 -32.16 -48.92 2.93
N ALA A 17 -33.32 -48.98 2.26
CA ALA A 17 -33.77 -47.96 1.33
C ALA A 17 -34.02 -46.61 2.04
N GLY A 18 -34.67 -46.64 3.20
CA GLY A 18 -34.88 -45.44 4.03
C GLY A 18 -33.58 -44.81 4.51
N LEU A 19 -32.63 -45.62 4.98
CA LEU A 19 -31.30 -45.15 5.39
C LEU A 19 -30.51 -44.57 4.22
N SER A 20 -30.55 -45.20 3.03
CA SER A 20 -29.91 -44.65 1.83
C SER A 20 -30.51 -43.30 1.43
N PHE A 21 -31.82 -43.16 1.49
CA PHE A 21 -32.49 -41.90 1.18
C PHE A 21 -32.06 -40.78 2.14
N ILE A 22 -32.08 -41.05 3.45
CA ILE A 22 -31.65 -40.09 4.48
C ILE A 22 -30.17 -39.72 4.30
N ALA A 23 -29.31 -40.70 4.01
CA ALA A 23 -27.88 -40.48 3.78
C ALA A 23 -27.61 -39.57 2.58
N VAL A 24 -28.47 -39.60 1.55
CA VAL A 24 -28.36 -38.73 0.37
C VAL A 24 -28.95 -37.35 0.63
N VAL A 25 -30.08 -37.23 1.34
CA VAL A 25 -30.77 -35.94 1.54
C VAL A 25 -30.08 -35.06 2.59
N LEU A 26 -29.61 -35.63 3.70
CA LEU A 26 -28.92 -34.90 4.79
C LEU A 26 -27.74 -34.02 4.33
N PRO A 27 -26.79 -34.48 3.49
CA PRO A 27 -25.67 -33.66 3.06
C PRO A 27 -26.11 -32.47 2.20
N PHE A 28 -27.21 -32.55 1.47
CA PHE A 28 -27.75 -31.43 0.69
C PHE A 28 -28.36 -30.36 1.58
N VAL A 29 -29.15 -30.74 2.59
CA VAL A 29 -29.75 -29.80 3.56
C VAL A 29 -28.67 -29.07 4.36
N LYS A 30 -27.67 -29.80 4.88
CA LYS A 30 -26.55 -29.20 5.62
C LYS A 30 -25.71 -28.23 4.79
N LYS A 31 -25.65 -28.40 3.46
CA LYS A 31 -24.95 -27.48 2.55
C LYS A 31 -25.70 -26.15 2.38
N LEU A 32 -27.03 -26.17 2.35
CA LEU A 32 -27.88 -24.97 2.25
C LEU A 32 -27.73 -24.08 3.50
N GLU A 33 -27.89 -24.64 4.69
CA GLU A 33 -27.76 -23.90 5.96
C GLU A 33 -26.37 -23.26 6.14
N ARG A 34 -25.32 -23.97 5.72
CA ARG A 34 -23.96 -23.42 5.78
C ARG A 34 -23.81 -22.20 4.87
N LYS A 35 -24.35 -22.25 3.65
CA LYS A 35 -24.24 -21.15 2.67
C LYS A 35 -24.88 -19.87 3.18
N GLU A 36 -26.06 -19.96 3.79
CA GLU A 36 -26.75 -18.81 4.39
C GLU A 36 -25.93 -18.19 5.52
N ARG A 37 -25.42 -19.02 6.44
CA ARG A 37 -24.61 -18.54 7.58
C ARG A 37 -23.29 -17.88 7.13
N TYR A 38 -22.64 -18.40 6.08
CA TYR A 38 -21.45 -17.76 5.50
C TYR A 38 -21.77 -16.42 4.85
N GLN A 39 -22.91 -16.28 4.16
CA GLN A 39 -23.30 -15.01 3.56
C GLN A 39 -23.59 -13.93 4.62
N GLU A 40 -24.29 -14.29 5.70
CA GLU A 40 -24.59 -13.35 6.79
C GLU A 40 -23.33 -12.87 7.50
N THR A 41 -22.38 -13.76 7.78
CA THR A 41 -21.11 -13.41 8.44
C THR A 41 -20.25 -12.49 7.55
N ILE A 42 -20.17 -12.76 6.25
CA ILE A 42 -19.46 -11.89 5.30
C ILE A 42 -20.14 -10.52 5.20
N ALA A 43 -21.48 -10.48 5.16
CA ALA A 43 -22.22 -9.23 5.10
C ALA A 43 -22.01 -8.37 6.37
N ARG A 44 -21.97 -8.99 7.55
CA ARG A 44 -21.64 -8.31 8.82
C ARG A 44 -20.22 -7.75 8.80
N GLN A 45 -19.22 -8.55 8.45
CA GLN A 45 -17.83 -8.09 8.38
C GLN A 45 -17.63 -6.92 7.41
N ARG A 46 -18.28 -6.95 6.23
CA ARG A 46 -18.23 -5.81 5.29
C ARG A 46 -18.81 -4.54 5.90
N LYS A 47 -19.94 -4.64 6.60
CA LYS A 47 -20.56 -3.49 7.28
C LYS A 47 -19.66 -2.94 8.38
N ASP A 48 -19.04 -3.82 9.18
CA ASP A 48 -18.14 -3.42 10.27
C ASP A 48 -16.88 -2.73 9.73
N MET A 49 -16.29 -3.23 8.63
CA MET A 49 -15.15 -2.58 7.99
C MET A 49 -15.51 -1.19 7.43
N ILE A 50 -16.68 -1.04 6.80
CA ILE A 50 -17.15 0.27 6.31
C ILE A 50 -17.38 1.23 7.47
N ALA A 51 -18.00 0.77 8.56
CA ALA A 51 -18.20 1.59 9.76
C ALA A 51 -16.88 2.01 10.39
N ALA A 52 -15.92 1.08 10.52
CA ALA A 52 -14.59 1.36 11.05
C ALA A 52 -13.82 2.38 10.17
N GLN A 53 -13.92 2.27 8.84
CA GLN A 53 -13.32 3.22 7.91
C GLN A 53 -13.95 4.61 8.03
N ARG A 54 -15.28 4.71 8.19
CA ARG A 54 -15.97 5.99 8.40
C ARG A 54 -15.52 6.67 9.69
N VAL A 55 -15.49 5.94 10.81
CA VAL A 55 -15.02 6.48 12.10
C VAL A 55 -13.54 6.89 12.02
N ALA A 56 -12.69 6.10 11.35
CA ALA A 56 -11.29 6.45 11.14
C ALA A 56 -11.12 7.68 10.23
N ALA A 57 -11.94 7.81 9.18
CA ALA A 57 -11.95 8.96 8.30
C ALA A 57 -12.42 10.23 9.02
N GLU A 58 -13.46 10.13 9.87
CA GLU A 58 -13.95 11.24 10.69
C GLU A 58 -12.90 11.69 11.71
N LYS A 59 -12.25 10.76 12.42
CA LYS A 59 -11.16 11.09 13.34
C LYS A 59 -9.98 11.75 12.64
N LYS A 60 -9.58 11.23 11.48
CA LYS A 60 -8.51 11.83 10.65
C LYS A 60 -8.91 13.21 10.12
N ALA A 61 -10.14 13.37 9.64
CA ALA A 61 -10.65 14.66 9.17
C ALA A 61 -10.72 15.71 10.28
N GLN A 62 -11.09 15.31 11.50
CA GLN A 62 -11.11 16.18 12.68
C GLN A 62 -9.70 16.65 13.09
N GLN A 63 -8.71 15.73 13.09
CA GLN A 63 -7.31 16.06 13.39
C GLN A 63 -6.65 16.88 12.28
N GLN A 64 -6.89 16.56 11.01
CA GLN A 64 -6.31 17.27 9.86
C GLN A 64 -6.89 18.68 9.68
N LYS A 65 -8.19 18.90 9.94
CA LYS A 65 -8.81 20.23 9.75
C LYS A 65 -8.16 21.35 10.57
N ASN A 66 -7.63 21.05 11.75
CA ASN A 66 -7.12 22.09 12.67
C ASN A 66 -5.63 22.42 12.48
N GLN A 67 -4.82 21.51 11.93
CA GLN A 67 -3.36 21.73 11.74
C GLN A 67 -3.00 21.89 10.26
N ASP A 68 -3.62 21.12 9.37
CA ASP A 68 -3.16 20.94 7.99
C ASP A 68 -3.52 22.14 7.08
N ALA A 69 -4.67 22.79 7.29
CA ALA A 69 -5.11 23.89 6.44
C ALA A 69 -4.26 25.16 6.57
N LYS A 70 -3.78 25.49 7.78
CA LYS A 70 -2.93 26.67 8.00
C LYS A 70 -1.49 26.40 7.55
N GLU A 71 -0.96 25.23 7.87
CA GLU A 71 0.40 24.84 7.51
C GLU A 71 0.57 24.63 6.00
N SER A 72 -0.42 24.03 5.33
CA SER A 72 -0.39 23.82 3.87
C SER A 72 -0.43 25.12 3.06
N ILE A 73 -1.17 26.13 3.52
CA ILE A 73 -1.21 27.44 2.89
C ILE A 73 0.14 28.15 3.09
N GLN A 74 0.65 28.17 4.32
CA GLN A 74 1.95 28.80 4.61
C GLN A 74 3.10 28.15 3.83
N SER A 75 3.12 26.83 3.72
CA SER A 75 4.17 26.13 2.99
C SER A 75 4.07 26.33 1.47
N ALA A 76 2.85 26.38 0.92
CA ALA A 76 2.64 26.72 -0.48
C ALA A 76 3.11 28.15 -0.81
N PHE A 77 2.83 29.12 0.06
CA PHE A 77 3.33 30.49 -0.08
C PHE A 77 4.86 30.56 0.00
N LYS A 78 5.47 29.85 0.96
CA LYS A 78 6.92 29.80 1.12
C LYS A 78 7.62 29.17 -0.09
N VAL A 79 7.05 28.10 -0.65
CA VAL A 79 7.55 27.50 -1.90
C VAL A 79 7.45 28.49 -3.05
N ARG A 80 6.32 29.19 -3.20
CA ARG A 80 6.14 30.17 -4.27
C ARG A 80 7.11 31.35 -4.14
N GLN A 81 7.41 31.80 -2.92
CA GLN A 81 8.42 32.83 -2.66
C GLN A 81 9.85 32.38 -3.00
N LEU A 82 10.19 31.11 -2.78
CA LEU A 82 11.54 30.58 -3.01
C LEU A 82 11.84 30.28 -4.48
N VAL A 83 10.82 29.94 -5.28
CA VAL A 83 11.01 29.34 -6.62
C VAL A 83 10.28 30.15 -7.72
N GLY A 84 9.40 31.08 -7.34
CA GLY A 84 8.63 31.89 -8.28
C GLY A 84 7.76 31.04 -9.21
N ASP A 85 7.74 31.40 -10.49
CA ASP A 85 6.89 30.77 -11.52
C ASP A 85 7.26 29.31 -11.80
N MET A 86 8.51 28.90 -11.51
CA MET A 86 8.92 27.50 -11.65
C MET A 86 8.23 26.59 -10.61
N ALA A 87 7.68 27.14 -9.52
CA ALA A 87 6.95 26.36 -8.52
C ALA A 87 5.71 25.68 -9.12
N ASP A 88 5.02 26.35 -10.03
CA ASP A 88 3.73 25.88 -10.57
C ASP A 88 3.94 24.71 -11.55
N ASP A 89 4.97 24.76 -12.41
CA ASP A 89 5.36 23.62 -13.28
C ASP A 89 5.86 22.42 -12.45
N LEU A 90 6.75 22.66 -11.47
CA LEU A 90 7.20 21.58 -10.58
C LEU A 90 6.05 20.95 -9.80
N ARG A 91 5.09 21.76 -9.34
CA ARG A 91 3.89 21.27 -8.65
C ARG A 91 3.02 20.43 -9.57
N ALA A 92 2.83 20.84 -10.83
CA ALA A 92 2.10 20.07 -11.82
C ALA A 92 2.76 18.70 -12.06
N ARG A 93 4.09 18.66 -12.21
CA ARG A 93 4.85 17.40 -12.35
C ARG A 93 4.75 16.51 -11.12
N MET A 94 4.82 17.09 -9.91
CA MET A 94 4.64 16.34 -8.66
C MET A 94 3.22 15.77 -8.51
N GLN A 95 2.20 16.50 -8.96
CA GLN A 95 0.82 16.00 -8.99
C GLN A 95 0.63 14.86 -10.00
N GLN A 96 1.29 14.93 -11.16
CA GLN A 96 1.34 13.83 -12.13
C GLN A 96 2.03 12.59 -11.55
N ALA A 97 3.09 12.77 -10.77
CA ALA A 97 3.75 11.70 -10.01
C ALA A 97 2.94 11.18 -8.80
N GLY A 98 1.73 11.70 -8.58
CA GLY A 98 0.84 11.28 -7.50
C GLY A 98 1.15 11.89 -6.12
N LYS A 99 2.17 12.76 -6.00
CA LYS A 99 2.50 13.46 -4.75
C LYS A 99 1.70 14.76 -4.65
N ARG A 100 0.61 14.72 -3.88
CA ARG A 100 -0.32 15.86 -3.71
C ARG A 100 0.03 16.80 -2.55
N SER A 101 1.11 16.55 -1.82
CA SER A 101 1.46 17.37 -0.66
C SER A 101 2.02 18.74 -1.08
N PRO A 102 1.65 19.84 -0.39
CA PRO A 102 2.16 21.18 -0.67
C PRO A 102 3.68 21.28 -0.46
N ASN A 103 4.23 20.42 0.41
CA ASN A 103 5.66 20.36 0.73
C ASN A 103 6.48 19.54 -0.29
N ALA A 104 5.85 18.87 -1.26
CA ALA A 104 6.55 18.01 -2.23
C ALA A 104 7.58 18.79 -3.06
N VAL A 105 7.22 20.00 -3.50
CA VAL A 105 8.11 20.87 -4.29
C VAL A 105 9.31 21.33 -3.46
N LEU A 106 9.09 21.69 -2.19
CA LEU A 106 10.18 22.09 -1.29
C LEU A 106 11.17 20.93 -1.08
N PHE A 107 10.64 19.73 -0.83
CA PHE A 107 11.47 18.53 -0.62
C PHE A 107 12.27 18.18 -1.89
N PHE A 108 11.65 18.27 -3.07
CA PHE A 108 12.34 18.05 -4.34
C PHE A 108 13.52 19.00 -4.53
N LEU A 109 13.34 20.28 -4.23
CA LEU A 109 14.40 21.28 -4.38
C LEU A 109 15.52 21.09 -3.37
N ILE A 110 15.17 20.79 -2.11
CA ILE A 110 16.14 20.46 -1.08
C ILE A 110 16.92 19.20 -1.49
N ALA A 111 16.24 18.15 -1.94
CA ALA A 111 16.90 16.93 -2.39
C ALA A 111 17.86 17.21 -3.57
N ARG A 112 17.44 18.05 -4.53
CA ARG A 112 18.27 18.44 -5.68
C ARG A 112 19.54 19.21 -5.30
N PHE A 113 19.53 19.91 -4.17
CA PHE A 113 20.69 20.62 -3.67
C PHE A 113 21.54 19.77 -2.71
N VAL A 114 20.90 19.02 -1.81
CA VAL A 114 21.58 18.24 -0.76
C VAL A 114 22.22 16.96 -1.30
N LEU A 115 21.54 16.23 -2.20
CA LEU A 115 22.08 14.97 -2.74
C LEU A 115 23.44 15.12 -3.45
N PRO A 116 23.66 16.06 -4.38
CA PRO A 116 24.96 16.19 -5.03
C PRO A 116 26.06 16.52 -4.03
N VAL A 117 25.78 17.35 -3.02
CA VAL A 117 26.73 17.68 -1.95
C VAL A 117 27.10 16.43 -1.14
N VAL A 118 26.10 15.63 -0.74
CA VAL A 118 26.34 14.38 0.01
C VAL A 118 27.17 13.39 -0.81
N PHE A 119 26.87 13.22 -2.10
CA PHE A 119 27.65 12.33 -2.96
C PHE A 119 29.10 12.79 -3.16
N ILE A 120 29.33 14.10 -3.32
CA ILE A 120 30.68 14.66 -3.41
C ILE A 120 31.45 14.44 -2.11
N LEU A 121 30.81 14.69 -0.96
CA LEU A 121 31.43 14.45 0.35
C LEU A 121 31.78 12.98 0.57
N LEU A 122 30.88 12.06 0.19
CA LEU A 122 31.16 10.64 0.22
C LEU A 122 32.32 10.28 -0.71
N ALA A 123 32.34 10.79 -1.94
CA ALA A 123 33.44 10.56 -2.88
C ALA A 123 34.78 11.00 -2.29
N MET A 124 34.82 12.19 -1.70
CA MET A 124 36.02 12.75 -1.07
C MET A 124 36.46 11.93 0.13
N PHE A 125 35.52 11.48 0.97
CA PHE A 125 35.79 10.60 2.11
C PHE A 125 36.38 9.26 1.66
N PHE A 126 35.81 8.63 0.63
CA PHE A 126 36.32 7.36 0.09
C PHE A 126 37.69 7.51 -0.56
N ILE A 127 37.91 8.58 -1.33
CA ILE A 127 39.22 8.87 -1.94
C ILE A 127 40.27 9.10 -0.85
N SER A 128 39.94 9.83 0.22
CA SER A 128 40.87 10.11 1.33
C SER A 128 41.22 8.87 2.15
N LYS A 129 40.33 7.87 2.24
CA LYS A 129 40.60 6.60 2.93
C LYS A 129 41.30 5.57 2.04
N SER A 130 41.29 5.76 0.73
CA SER A 130 41.97 4.87 -0.21
C SER A 130 43.48 5.12 -0.17
N GLN A 131 44.27 4.07 0.11
CA GLN A 131 45.73 4.12 0.03
C GLN A 131 46.27 4.05 -1.41
N LYS A 132 45.38 3.98 -2.40
CA LYS A 132 45.75 3.86 -3.81
C LYS A 132 45.98 5.26 -4.39
N GLU A 133 47.14 5.50 -4.99
CA GLU A 133 47.40 6.74 -5.72
C GLU A 133 46.50 6.81 -6.95
N ILE A 134 45.37 7.50 -6.81
CA ILE A 134 44.49 7.81 -7.93
C ILE A 134 45.05 9.06 -8.61
N ALA A 135 45.23 9.03 -9.93
CA ALA A 135 45.60 10.20 -10.71
C ALA A 135 44.58 11.33 -10.53
N ASP A 136 45.04 12.56 -10.39
CA ASP A 136 44.17 13.70 -10.04
C ASP A 136 43.09 13.98 -11.09
N GLY A 137 43.36 13.69 -12.36
CA GLY A 137 42.34 13.76 -13.42
C GLY A 137 41.18 12.76 -13.23
N VAL A 138 41.47 11.56 -12.70
CA VAL A 138 40.44 10.55 -12.42
C VAL A 138 39.63 10.92 -11.17
N LYS A 139 40.27 11.51 -10.15
CA LYS A 139 39.56 12.04 -8.97
C LYS A 139 38.55 13.12 -9.36
N LEU A 140 38.95 14.06 -10.22
CA LEU A 140 38.08 15.13 -10.69
C LEU A 140 36.89 14.59 -11.50
N LEU A 141 37.13 13.62 -12.38
CA LEU A 141 36.07 12.93 -13.13
C LEU A 141 35.07 12.22 -12.22
N ILE A 142 35.54 11.53 -11.17
CA ILE A 142 34.66 10.83 -10.20
C ILE A 142 33.79 11.84 -9.45
N ILE A 143 34.38 12.94 -8.97
CA ILE A 143 33.66 13.98 -8.23
C ILE A 143 32.62 14.67 -9.13
N MET A 144 32.98 15.03 -10.36
CA MET A 144 32.04 15.61 -11.32
C MET A 144 30.92 14.63 -11.70
N GLY A 145 31.26 13.36 -11.94
CA GLY A 145 30.27 12.32 -12.28
C GLY A 145 29.27 12.08 -11.16
N LEU A 146 29.73 11.98 -9.92
CA LEU A 146 28.88 11.80 -8.75
C LEU A 146 28.04 13.05 -8.43
N GLY A 147 28.59 14.24 -8.61
CA GLY A 147 27.83 15.49 -8.49
C GLY A 147 26.71 15.59 -9.53
N TRP A 148 27.01 15.29 -10.80
CA TRP A 148 26.01 15.27 -11.88
C TRP A 148 24.91 14.22 -11.64
N PHE A 149 25.31 13.03 -11.21
CA PHE A 149 24.39 11.94 -10.89
C PHE A 149 23.49 12.31 -9.69
N GLY A 150 24.06 12.88 -8.64
CA GLY A 150 23.33 13.34 -7.45
C GLY A 150 22.31 14.43 -7.75
N PHE A 151 22.61 15.33 -8.69
CA PHE A 151 21.70 16.39 -9.13
C PHE A 151 20.54 15.85 -10.00
N SER A 152 20.78 14.80 -10.77
CA SER A 152 19.80 14.24 -11.71
C SER A 152 18.81 13.28 -11.04
N LEU A 153 19.21 12.65 -9.93
CA LEU A 153 18.45 11.65 -9.19
C LEU A 153 17.02 12.09 -8.80
N PRO A 154 16.80 13.30 -8.23
CA PRO A 154 15.46 13.74 -7.85
C PRO A 154 14.50 13.89 -9.02
N GLY A 155 15.02 14.19 -10.23
CA GLY A 155 14.19 14.38 -11.42
C GLY A 155 13.62 13.08 -12.00
N ILE A 156 14.18 11.94 -11.62
CA ILE A 156 13.83 10.61 -12.15
C ILE A 156 12.95 9.84 -11.17
N MET A 157 12.88 10.25 -9.90
CA MET A 157 12.07 9.65 -8.82
C MET A 157 10.82 10.47 -8.47
#